data_AF-A0A172UG42-F1
#
_entry.id   AF-A0A172UG42-F1
#
_cell.length_a   1.000
_cell.length_b   1.000
_cell.length_c   1.000
_cell.angle_alpha   90.00
_cell.angle_beta   90.00
_cell.angle_gamma   90.00
#
_symmetry.space_group_name_H-M   'P 1'
#
loop_
_entity.id
_entity.type
_entity.pdbx_description
1 polymer ?
#
loop_
_entity_poly.entity_id
_entity_poly.type
_entity_poly.pdbx_seq_one_letter_code
_entity_poly.pdbx_strand_id
1 'polypeptide(L)'
;MRVRHERTGALVFSGYDRAHLGGYEYLVTVRPEVLPAVRAALGVGPHADVLDALCAAVEEIMAVGERSWLCSRGVPCDLQTW
;
A
#
# COMPACT_ATOMS: atom_id res chain seq x y z
N MET A 1 1.69 -7.47 6.84
CA MET A 1 2.15 -6.36 5.99
C MET A 1 3.12 -5.48 6.76
N ARG A 2 4.17 -4.98 6.10
CA ARG A 2 4.95 -3.83 6.54
C ARG A 2 4.78 -2.72 5.52
N VAL A 3 4.81 -1.46 5.97
CA VAL A 3 4.74 -0.29 5.10
C VAL A 3 5.85 0.68 5.46
N ARG A 4 6.47 1.32 4.46
CA ARG A 4 7.56 2.29 4.66
C ARG A 4 7.61 3.33 3.56
N HIS A 5 8.27 4.46 3.84
CA HIS A 5 8.77 5.36 2.82
C HIS A 5 10.18 4.96 2.39
N GLU A 6 10.41 4.95 1.08
CA GLU A 6 11.74 4.88 0.49
C GLU A 6 12.40 6.26 0.43
N ARG A 7 13.73 6.29 0.26
CA ARG A 7 14.48 7.54 0.07
C ARG A 7 14.02 8.37 -1.13
N THR A 8 13.40 7.72 -2.11
CA THR A 8 12.81 8.35 -3.31
C THR A 8 11.46 9.01 -3.02
N GLY A 9 10.92 8.87 -1.81
CA GLY A 9 9.58 9.32 -1.43
C GLY A 9 8.47 8.32 -1.76
N ALA A 10 8.80 7.21 -2.43
CA ALA A 10 7.83 6.15 -2.72
C ALA A 10 7.32 5.49 -1.43
N LEU A 11 6.07 5.07 -1.44
CA LEU A 11 5.47 4.26 -0.39
C LEU A 11 5.54 2.80 -0.81
N VAL A 12 6.08 1.95 0.05
CA VAL A 12 6.28 0.53 -0.24
C VAL A 12 5.61 -0.32 0.81
N PHE A 13 4.68 -1.15 0.38
CA PHE A 13 4.12 -2.25 1.16
C PHE A 13 4.94 -3.50 0.88
N SER A 14 5.22 -4.30 1.90
CA SER A 14 5.85 -5.60 1.75
C SER A 14 5.13 -6.65 2.59
N GLY A 15 5.04 -7.87 2.04
CA GLY A 15 4.41 -8.98 2.74
C GLY A 15 4.89 -10.32 2.21
N TYR A 16 4.38 -11.37 2.86
CA TYR A 16 4.59 -12.75 2.46
C TYR A 16 3.22 -13.42 2.40
N ASP A 17 2.83 -13.84 1.22
CA ASP A 17 1.60 -14.60 1.01
C ASP A 17 1.92 -16.08 1.17
N ARG A 18 1.20 -16.77 2.06
CA ARG A 18 1.34 -18.21 2.33
C ARG A 18 0.20 -19.05 1.75
N ALA A 19 -0.85 -18.41 1.23
CA ALA A 19 -2.03 -19.08 0.72
C ALA A 19 -1.78 -19.71 -0.67
N HIS A 20 -0.78 -19.22 -1.41
CA HIS A 20 -0.36 -19.82 -2.67
C HIS A 20 0.66 -20.95 -2.47
N LEU A 21 0.58 -22.00 -3.30
CA LEU A 21 1.38 -23.23 -3.28
C LEU A 21 2.91 -22.97 -3.29
N GLY A 22 3.50 -22.76 -2.12
CA GLY A 22 4.93 -22.46 -1.92
C GLY A 22 5.22 -21.13 -1.21
N GLY A 23 4.22 -20.26 -1.16
CA GLY A 23 4.30 -18.90 -0.64
C GLY A 23 5.24 -18.00 -1.45
N TYR A 24 4.95 -16.70 -1.48
CA TYR A 24 5.81 -15.73 -2.17
C TYR A 24 5.92 -14.45 -1.37
N GLU A 25 7.08 -13.79 -1.46
CA GLU A 25 7.25 -12.44 -0.95
C GLU A 25 6.80 -11.45 -2.01
N TYR A 26 6.28 -10.31 -1.58
CA TYR A 26 5.85 -9.27 -2.49
C TYR A 26 6.20 -7.88 -2.01
N LEU A 27 6.34 -6.98 -2.97
CA LEU A 27 6.34 -5.54 -2.80
C LEU A 27 5.22 -4.91 -3.63
N VAL A 28 4.47 -4.00 -3.01
CA VAL A 28 3.59 -3.07 -3.71
C VAL A 28 4.16 -1.67 -3.57
N THR A 29 4.48 -1.03 -4.68
CA THR A 29 5.11 0.30 -4.69
C THR A 29 4.15 1.34 -5.24
N VAL A 30 3.98 2.43 -4.49
CA VAL A 30 3.25 3.63 -4.92
C VAL A 30 4.26 4.76 -5.06
N ARG A 31 4.29 5.36 -6.25
CA ARG A 31 5.21 6.48 -6.54
C ARG A 31 4.82 7.74 -5.76
N PRO A 32 5.78 8.62 -5.40
CA PRO A 32 5.51 9.80 -4.57
C PRO A 32 4.43 10.73 -5.17
N GLU A 33 4.35 10.84 -6.50
CA GLU A 33 3.39 11.70 -7.19
C GLU A 33 1.94 11.23 -7.00
N VAL A 34 1.77 9.96 -6.63
CA VAL A 34 0.46 9.30 -6.44
C VAL A 34 0.01 9.35 -4.98
N LEU A 35 0.88 9.75 -4.02
CA LEU A 35 0.51 9.83 -2.60
C LEU A 35 -0.69 10.73 -2.30
N PRO A 36 -0.93 11.85 -3.00
CA PRO A 36 -2.18 12.59 -2.82
C PRO A 36 -3.44 11.75 -3.07
N ALA A 37 -3.40 10.83 -4.04
CA ALA A 37 -4.49 9.91 -4.32
C ALA A 37 -4.65 8.87 -3.19
N VAL A 38 -3.55 8.39 -2.60
CA VAL A 38 -3.59 7.51 -1.41
C VAL A 38 -4.29 8.21 -0.25
N ARG A 39 -3.97 9.48 0.01
CA ARG A 39 -4.60 10.29 1.08
C ARG A 39 -6.09 10.46 0.84
N ALA A 40 -6.48 10.81 -0.39
CA ALA A 40 -7.88 10.92 -0.76
C ALA A 40 -8.62 9.59 -0.57
N ALA A 41 -7.98 8.48 -0.92
CA ALA A 41 -8.55 7.14 -0.77
C ALA A 41 -8.69 6.67 0.70
N LEU A 42 -7.88 7.24 1.59
CA LEU A 42 -7.98 7.08 3.06
C LEU A 42 -8.95 8.08 3.70
N GLY A 43 -9.52 9.03 2.92
CA GLY A 43 -10.38 10.09 3.45
C GLY A 43 -9.68 11.09 4.36
N VAL A 44 -8.34 11.19 4.27
CA VAL A 44 -7.54 12.10 5.11
C VAL A 44 -7.12 13.36 4.34
N GLY A 45 -6.82 14.42 5.09
CA GLY A 45 -6.38 15.70 4.52
C GLY A 45 -5.02 15.61 3.79
N PRO A 46 -4.70 16.60 2.93
CA PRO A 46 -3.51 16.62 2.09
C PRO A 46 -2.19 16.64 2.88
N HIS A 47 -2.23 17.09 4.13
CA HIS A 47 -1.06 17.21 5.03
C HIS A 47 -1.04 16.15 6.15
N ALA A 48 -1.96 15.18 6.13
CA ALA A 48 -1.94 14.10 7.12
C ALA A 48 -0.60 13.33 7.06
N ASP A 49 -0.28 12.51 8.04
CA ASP A 49 0.77 11.49 7.85
C ASP A 49 0.14 10.30 7.10
N VAL A 50 0.72 9.90 5.96
CA VAL A 50 0.17 8.80 5.16
C VAL A 50 0.43 7.45 5.81
N LEU A 51 1.55 7.28 6.52
CA LEU A 51 1.86 6.05 7.22
C LEU A 51 0.92 5.86 8.40
N ASP A 52 0.67 6.90 9.19
CA ASP A 52 -0.27 6.82 10.31
C ASP A 52 -1.69 6.51 9.81
N ALA A 53 -2.12 7.17 8.73
CA ALA A 53 -3.43 6.91 8.12
C ALA A 53 -3.56 5.46 7.59
N LEU A 54 -2.49 4.91 6.99
CA LEU A 54 -2.46 3.50 6.54
C LEU A 54 -2.47 2.52 7.71
N CYS A 55 -1.74 2.83 8.78
CA CYS A 55 -1.75 2.03 10.01
C CYS A 55 -3.15 2.00 10.64
N ALA A 56 -3.86 3.13 10.65
CA ALA A 56 -5.24 3.19 11.13
C ALA A 56 -6.22 2.38 10.26
N ALA A 57 -5.94 2.24 8.97
CA ALA A 57 -6.78 1.50 8.01
C ALA A 57 -6.32 0.04 7.78
N VAL A 58 -5.36 -0.47 8.56
CA VAL A 58 -4.65 -1.73 8.25
C VAL A 58 -5.59 -2.94 8.15
N GLU A 59 -6.59 -3.05 9.03
CA GLU A 59 -7.51 -4.19 9.04
C GLU A 59 -8.35 -4.24 7.77
N GLU A 60 -8.85 -3.09 7.32
CA GLU A 60 -9.60 -2.96 6.08
C GLU A 60 -8.74 -3.33 4.85
N ILE A 61 -7.52 -2.79 4.81
CA ILE A 61 -6.57 -3.04 3.72
C ILE A 61 -6.23 -4.53 3.65
N MET A 62 -5.91 -5.14 4.79
CA MET A 62 -5.54 -6.56 4.87
C MET A 62 -6.69 -7.51 4.54
N ALA A 63 -7.95 -7.11 4.76
CA ALA A 63 -9.11 -7.94 4.42
C ALA A 63 -9.27 -8.16 2.91
N VAL A 64 -8.78 -7.24 2.08
CA VAL A 64 -8.90 -7.31 0.60
C VAL A 64 -7.54 -7.44 -0.11
N GLY A 65 -6.44 -7.15 0.57
CA GLY A 65 -5.08 -7.09 0.02
C GLY A 65 -4.71 -5.69 -0.47
N GLU A 66 -3.47 -5.26 -0.22
CA GLU A 66 -2.99 -3.89 -0.43
C GLU A 66 -3.15 -3.42 -1.88
N ARG A 67 -2.74 -4.28 -2.82
CA ARG A 67 -2.87 -3.99 -4.26
C ARG A 67 -4.34 -3.86 -4.66
N SER A 68 -5.17 -4.82 -4.25
CA SER A 68 -6.61 -4.81 -4.56
C SER A 68 -7.28 -3.56 -3.99
N TRP A 69 -6.92 -3.20 -2.76
CA TRP A 69 -7.40 -2.00 -2.09
C TRP A 69 -7.03 -0.73 -2.91
N LEU A 70 -5.76 -0.57 -3.28
CA LEU A 70 -5.28 0.57 -4.08
C LEU A 70 -5.97 0.63 -5.45
N CYS A 71 -6.02 -0.50 -6.18
CA CYS A 71 -6.64 -0.56 -7.50
C CYS A 71 -8.14 -0.24 -7.46
N SER A 72 -8.86 -0.72 -6.43
CA SER A 72 -10.30 -0.43 -6.25
C SER A 72 -10.60 1.07 -6.08
N ARG A 73 -9.60 1.84 -5.65
CA ARG A 73 -9.64 3.29 -5.42
C ARG A 73 -9.01 4.10 -6.56
N GLY A 74 -8.64 3.44 -7.66
CA GLY A 74 -7.99 4.10 -8.79
C GLY A 74 -6.59 4.61 -8.49
N VAL A 75 -5.91 4.05 -7.48
CA VAL A 75 -4.53 4.42 -7.11
C VAL A 75 -3.55 3.49 -7.85
N PRO A 76 -2.73 4.01 -8.80
CA PRO A 76 -1.75 3.20 -9.51
C PRO A 76 -0.65 2.69 -8.58
N CYS A 77 -0.25 1.44 -8.75
CA CYS A 77 0.84 0.81 -8.02
C CYS A 77 1.52 -0.30 -8.84
N ASP A 78 2.80 -0.54 -8.56
CA ASP A 78 3.58 -1.63 -9.15
C ASP A 78 3.62 -2.81 -8.18
N LEU A 79 3.52 -4.04 -8.71
CA LEU A 79 3.67 -5.28 -7.94
C LEU A 79 4.93 -6.02 -8.39
N GLN A 80 5.76 -6.37 -7.42
CA GLN A 80 6.90 -7.28 -7.61
C GLN A 80 6.74 -8.48 -6.67
N THR A 81 6.97 -9.70 -7.17
CA THR A 81 6.86 -10.95 -6.40
C THR A 81 8.09 -11.82 -6.63
N TRP A 82 8.49 -12.62 -5.65
CA TRP A 82 9.53 -13.64 -5.78
C TRP A 82 9.35 -14.79 -4.79
#